data_AF-X0XE00-F1
#
_entry.id   AF-X0XE00-F1
#
_cell.length_a   1.000
_cell.length_b   1.000
_cell.length_c   1.000
_cell.angle_alpha   90.00
_cell.angle_beta   90.00
_cell.angle_gamma   90.00
#
_symmetry.space_group_name_H-M   'P 1'
#
loop_
_entity.id
_entity.type
_entity.pdbx_description
1 polymer ?
#
loop_
_entity_poly.entity_id
_entity_poly.type
_entity_poly.pdbx_seq_one_letter_code
_entity_poly.pdbx_strand_id
1 'polypeptide(L)'
;SIQRTRPNDDYALRFEQHPDQPLILVLNTAEGERRWQATGFWQLHISQPEAVRNHLIPLVELLHPSWQLAATGAEIEDTLVRTQKAPARDEPDRALWSQLVAALGSAKFAERQSAQRELYESGQGVVPYLQSLDPKRLDAEQAARIRSIVESLSVNYEDRVDRVAAWLAGDERVWLALLDRDEAARRRIAAEQLGRLLGGTIDFDPDGTEEIRRQQIERLKSRLAPTRADAQPHR
;
A
#
# COMPACT_ATOMS: atom_id res chain seq x y z
N SER A 1 -15.32 -1.81 -13.42
CA SER A 1 -14.18 -1.58 -14.33
C SER A 1 -14.41 -0.26 -15.05
N ILE A 2 -13.34 0.44 -15.41
CA ILE A 2 -13.37 1.65 -16.25
C ILE A 2 -12.64 1.33 -17.55
N GLN A 3 -13.26 1.63 -18.69
CA GLN A 3 -12.65 1.46 -19.99
C GLN A 3 -12.83 2.73 -20.81
N ARG A 4 -11.77 3.17 -21.48
CA ARG A 4 -11.80 4.28 -22.42
C ARG A 4 -11.06 3.88 -23.68
N THR A 5 -11.71 4.02 -24.81
CA THR A 5 -11.09 3.96 -26.13
C THR A 5 -11.28 5.32 -26.80
N ARG A 6 -10.30 5.76 -27.58
CA ARG A 6 -10.47 6.92 -28.45
C ARG A 6 -10.53 6.40 -29.89
N PRO A 7 -11.71 6.43 -30.55
CA PRO A 7 -11.77 6.07 -31.96
C PRO A 7 -10.94 7.12 -32.72
N ASN A 8 -9.82 6.67 -33.31
CA ASN A 8 -8.81 7.40 -34.11
C ASN A 8 -7.43 7.59 -33.48
N ASP A 9 -7.26 7.33 -32.18
CA ASP A 9 -5.93 7.22 -31.57
C ASP A 9 -5.70 5.74 -31.22
N ASP A 10 -4.47 5.23 -31.34
CA ASP A 10 -4.05 3.94 -30.77
C ASP A 10 -4.06 3.98 -29.23
N TYR A 11 -5.10 4.55 -28.63
CA TYR A 11 -5.26 4.80 -27.21
C TYR A 11 -6.41 3.96 -26.66
N ALA A 12 -6.06 3.00 -25.80
CA ALA A 12 -7.03 2.28 -24.99
C ALA A 12 -6.55 2.22 -23.52
N LEU A 13 -7.40 2.67 -22.61
CA LEU A 13 -7.19 2.55 -21.18
C LEU A 13 -8.19 1.54 -20.60
N ARG A 14 -7.69 0.63 -19.77
CA ARG A 14 -8.51 -0.32 -19.02
C ARG A 14 -8.06 -0.35 -17.57
N PHE A 15 -9.02 -0.15 -16.68
CA PHE A 15 -8.82 -0.20 -15.24
C PHE A 15 -9.79 -1.20 -14.63
N GLU A 16 -9.23 -2.21 -13.97
CA GLU A 16 -9.97 -3.30 -13.33
C GLU A 16 -9.66 -3.32 -11.84
N GLN A 17 -10.71 -3.35 -11.04
CA GLN A 17 -10.63 -3.47 -9.59
C GLN A 17 -11.65 -4.51 -9.16
N HIS A 18 -11.18 -5.60 -8.57
CA HIS A 18 -11.99 -6.67 -8.00
C HIS A 18 -11.63 -6.83 -6.52
N PRO A 19 -12.57 -7.17 -5.62
CA PRO A 19 -12.33 -7.22 -4.18
C PRO A 19 -11.16 -8.13 -3.75
N ASP A 20 -10.91 -9.22 -4.47
CA ASP A 20 -9.92 -10.25 -4.11
C ASP A 20 -8.78 -10.39 -5.14
N GLN A 21 -8.62 -9.41 -6.04
CA GLN A 21 -7.56 -9.43 -7.04
C GLN A 21 -6.78 -8.12 -7.03
N PRO A 22 -5.49 -8.14 -7.42
CA PRO A 22 -4.75 -6.92 -7.65
C PRO A 22 -5.51 -6.04 -8.63
N LEU A 23 -5.53 -4.74 -8.34
CA LEU A 23 -5.96 -3.72 -9.27
C LEU A 23 -5.02 -3.75 -10.48
N ILE A 24 -5.60 -3.66 -11.67
CA ILE A 24 -4.86 -3.68 -12.94
C ILE A 24 -5.16 -2.39 -13.71
N LEU A 25 -4.11 -1.70 -14.14
CA LEU A 25 -4.17 -0.61 -15.11
C LEU A 25 -3.43 -1.02 -16.38
N VAL A 26 -4.12 -1.00 -17.51
CA VAL A 26 -3.54 -1.23 -18.84
C VAL A 26 -3.72 0.02 -19.67
N LEU A 27 -2.65 0.49 -20.27
CA LEU A 27 -2.63 1.58 -21.22
C LEU A 27 -1.98 1.09 -22.51
N ASN A 28 -2.76 1.07 -23.57
CA ASN A 28 -2.28 0.88 -24.93
C ASN A 28 -2.13 2.27 -25.57
N THR A 29 -0.92 2.58 -26.05
CA THR A 29 -0.62 3.75 -26.88
C THR A 29 0.03 3.28 -28.19
N ALA A 30 0.29 4.21 -29.12
CA ALA A 30 1.12 3.94 -30.31
C ALA A 30 2.53 3.41 -29.97
N GLU A 31 3.02 3.67 -28.75
CA GLU A 31 4.33 3.21 -28.25
C GLU A 31 4.29 1.77 -27.71
N GLY A 32 3.09 1.18 -27.56
CA GLY A 32 2.89 -0.19 -27.09
C GLY A 32 1.95 -0.31 -25.88
N GLU A 33 1.83 -1.54 -25.37
CA GLU A 33 1.06 -1.84 -24.15
C GLU A 33 1.92 -1.65 -22.91
N ARG A 34 1.43 -0.85 -21.96
CA ARG A 34 1.95 -0.74 -20.59
C ARG A 34 0.93 -1.27 -19.60
N ARG A 35 1.38 -2.12 -18.68
CA ARG A 35 0.54 -2.75 -17.67
C ARG A 35 1.13 -2.59 -16.28
N TRP A 36 0.31 -2.14 -15.35
CA TRP A 36 0.66 -1.96 -13.95
C TRP A 36 -0.32 -2.70 -13.04
N GLN A 37 0.18 -3.15 -11.89
CA GLN A 37 -0.61 -3.86 -10.89
C GLN A 37 -0.32 -3.33 -9.49
N ALA A 38 -1.34 -3.24 -8.65
CA ALA A 38 -1.21 -2.83 -7.26
C ALA A 38 -2.30 -3.45 -6.39
N THR A 39 -2.09 -3.52 -5.08
CA THR A 39 -3.11 -4.01 -4.13
C THR A 39 -4.26 -3.02 -3.96
N GLY A 40 -4.05 -1.75 -4.26
CA GLY A 40 -5.05 -0.70 -4.16
C GLY A 40 -4.75 0.52 -5.01
N PHE A 41 -5.73 1.42 -5.12
CA PHE A 41 -5.62 2.63 -5.93
C PHE A 41 -4.48 3.53 -5.46
N TRP A 42 -4.32 3.74 -4.15
CA TRP A 42 -3.30 4.63 -3.61
C TRP A 42 -1.89 4.07 -3.77
N GLN A 43 -1.70 2.75 -3.67
CA GLN A 43 -0.44 2.10 -4.06
C GLN A 43 -0.13 2.37 -5.53
N LEU A 44 -1.10 2.16 -6.43
CA LEU A 44 -0.88 2.43 -7.86
C LEU A 44 -0.56 3.91 -8.10
N HIS A 45 -1.26 4.83 -7.41
CA HIS A 45 -1.04 6.27 -7.52
C HIS A 45 0.38 6.64 -7.10
N ILE A 46 0.90 6.10 -6.01
CA ILE A 46 2.25 6.40 -5.54
C ILE A 46 3.30 5.73 -6.46
N SER A 47 3.08 4.48 -6.86
CA SER A 47 4.02 3.74 -7.70
C SER A 47 4.08 4.23 -9.14
N GLN A 48 2.98 4.76 -9.68
CA GLN A 48 2.84 5.16 -11.09
C GLN A 48 2.10 6.52 -11.19
N PRO A 49 2.66 7.59 -10.59
CA PRO A 49 1.94 8.85 -10.40
C PRO A 49 1.55 9.51 -11.72
N GLU A 50 2.43 9.48 -12.71
CA GLU A 50 2.17 10.08 -14.02
C GLU A 50 1.07 9.33 -14.76
N ALA A 51 1.15 7.99 -14.82
CA ALA A 51 0.15 7.19 -15.51
C ALA A 51 -1.24 7.36 -14.88
N VAL A 52 -1.32 7.36 -13.53
CA VAL A 52 -2.57 7.55 -12.81
C VAL A 52 -3.11 8.97 -12.97
N ARG A 53 -2.27 9.99 -12.80
CA ARG A 53 -2.66 11.41 -12.90
C ARG A 53 -3.11 11.79 -14.30
N ASN A 54 -2.41 11.33 -15.33
CA ASN A 54 -2.66 11.76 -16.71
C ASN A 54 -3.79 10.96 -17.37
N HIS A 55 -4.04 9.72 -16.95
CA HIS A 55 -4.98 8.84 -17.66
C HIS A 55 -6.16 8.40 -16.81
N LEU A 56 -5.94 8.04 -15.54
CA LEU A 56 -6.98 7.43 -14.70
C LEU A 56 -7.79 8.48 -13.93
N ILE A 57 -7.13 9.40 -13.22
CA ILE A 57 -7.79 10.43 -12.40
C ILE A 57 -8.83 11.24 -13.19
N PRO A 58 -8.54 11.74 -14.41
CA PRO A 58 -9.53 12.52 -15.17
C PRO A 58 -10.82 11.75 -15.46
N LEU A 59 -10.75 10.42 -15.55
CA LEU A 59 -11.92 9.57 -15.79
C LEU A 59 -12.70 9.29 -14.52
N VAL A 60 -11.99 9.06 -13.41
CA VAL A 60 -12.65 8.83 -12.12
C VAL A 60 -13.32 10.13 -11.65
N GLU A 61 -12.67 11.28 -11.81
CA GLU A 61 -13.23 12.58 -11.44
C GLU A 61 -14.35 13.04 -12.37
N LEU A 62 -14.42 12.55 -13.62
CA LEU A 62 -15.61 12.77 -14.46
C LEU A 62 -16.86 12.11 -13.85
N LEU A 63 -16.69 10.94 -13.23
CA LEU A 63 -17.77 10.21 -12.54
C LEU A 63 -18.06 10.81 -11.15
N HIS A 64 -17.03 11.30 -10.48
CA HIS A 64 -17.12 11.89 -9.15
C HIS A 64 -16.28 13.18 -9.03
N PRO A 65 -16.81 14.34 -9.48
CA PRO A 65 -16.04 15.58 -9.57
C PRO A 65 -15.54 16.14 -8.23
N SER A 66 -16.11 15.72 -7.11
CA SER A 66 -15.74 16.19 -5.78
C SER A 66 -14.58 15.43 -5.14
N TRP A 67 -14.06 14.37 -5.78
CA TRP A 67 -13.12 13.46 -5.12
C TRP A 67 -11.67 13.96 -5.00
N GLN A 68 -11.26 14.95 -5.81
CA GLN A 68 -9.94 15.61 -5.73
C GLN A 68 -8.76 14.63 -5.56
N LEU A 69 -8.77 13.53 -6.32
CA LEU A 69 -7.91 12.37 -6.09
C LEU A 69 -6.42 12.70 -6.25
N ALA A 70 -6.09 13.62 -7.16
CA ALA A 70 -4.72 14.09 -7.34
C ALA A 70 -4.21 14.82 -6.08
N ALA A 71 -5.03 15.68 -5.49
CA ALA A 71 -4.68 16.42 -4.29
C ALA A 71 -4.58 15.48 -3.08
N THR A 72 -5.56 14.59 -2.90
CA THR A 72 -5.52 13.58 -1.83
C THR A 72 -4.28 12.67 -1.95
N GLY A 73 -3.90 12.26 -3.16
CA GLY A 73 -2.73 11.42 -3.39
C GLY A 73 -1.42 12.11 -2.98
N ALA A 74 -1.28 13.40 -3.31
CA ALA A 74 -0.14 14.20 -2.87
C ALA A 74 -0.11 14.37 -1.34
N GLU A 75 -1.26 14.62 -0.72
CA GLU A 75 -1.39 14.78 0.73
C GLU A 75 -1.05 13.50 1.50
N ILE A 76 -1.45 12.33 0.96
CA ILE A 76 -1.07 11.01 1.50
C ILE A 76 0.45 10.83 1.46
N GLU A 77 1.10 11.13 0.33
CA GLU A 77 2.55 11.02 0.20
C GLU A 77 3.28 11.95 1.17
N ASP A 78 2.84 13.21 1.27
CA ASP A 78 3.43 14.18 2.19
C ASP A 78 3.25 13.76 3.65
N THR A 79 2.09 13.18 3.98
CA THR A 79 1.79 12.65 5.31
C THR A 79 2.65 11.43 5.64
N LEU A 80 2.87 10.51 4.69
CA LEU A 80 3.80 9.38 4.84
C LEU A 80 5.20 9.87 5.21
N VAL A 81 5.73 10.84 4.47
CA VAL A 81 7.07 11.39 4.71
C VAL A 81 7.12 12.17 6.03
N ARG A 82 6.08 12.94 6.35
CA ARG A 82 6.00 13.76 7.58
C ARG A 82 5.93 12.91 8.84
N THR A 83 5.11 11.85 8.84
CA THR A 83 4.93 10.96 9.99
C THR A 83 6.21 10.22 10.36
N GLN A 84 7.08 9.92 9.38
CA GLN A 84 8.39 9.32 9.63
C GLN A 84 9.45 10.29 10.17
N LYS A 85 9.28 11.60 9.96
CA LYS A 85 10.17 12.62 10.55
C LYS A 85 9.86 12.90 12.02
N ALA A 86 8.66 12.57 12.49
CA ALA A 86 8.30 12.79 13.89
C ALA A 86 9.15 11.87 14.79
N PRO A 87 9.61 12.35 15.96
CA PRO A 87 10.32 11.49 16.92
C PRO A 87 9.43 10.29 17.23
N ALA A 88 10.04 9.09 17.25
CA ALA A 88 9.34 7.84 17.45
C ALA A 88 8.39 7.96 18.64
N ARG A 89 7.08 8.06 18.35
CA ARG A 89 6.07 7.63 19.31
C ARG A 89 6.35 6.15 19.56
N ASP A 90 6.21 5.72 20.81
CA ASP A 90 6.48 4.35 21.27
C ASP A 90 6.17 3.34 20.18
N GLU A 91 7.22 2.60 19.80
CA GLU A 91 7.19 1.72 18.64
C GLU A 91 5.98 0.79 18.77
N PRO A 92 5.11 0.73 17.75
CA PRO A 92 3.88 -0.04 17.85
C PRO A 92 4.22 -1.50 18.18
N ASP A 93 3.64 -2.02 19.28
CA ASP A 93 3.95 -3.34 19.82
C ASP A 93 3.38 -4.45 18.92
N ARG A 94 4.05 -4.64 17.77
CA ARG A 94 3.70 -5.66 16.77
C ARG A 94 3.75 -7.06 17.37
N ALA A 95 4.61 -7.30 18.36
CA ALA A 95 4.70 -8.59 19.03
C ALA A 95 3.41 -8.86 19.82
N LEU A 96 2.94 -7.88 20.59
CA LEU A 96 1.65 -7.94 21.27
C LEU A 96 0.50 -8.13 20.27
N TRP A 97 0.42 -7.31 19.22
CA TRP A 97 -0.69 -7.41 18.26
C TRP A 97 -0.74 -8.75 17.52
N SER A 98 0.41 -9.33 17.21
CA SER A 98 0.50 -10.67 16.64
C SER A 98 -0.05 -11.74 17.59
N GLN A 99 0.26 -11.64 18.89
CA GLN A 99 -0.29 -12.53 19.91
C GLN A 99 -1.80 -12.37 20.03
N LEU A 100 -2.32 -11.14 20.02
CA LEU A 100 -3.75 -10.87 20.07
C LEU A 100 -4.48 -11.43 18.85
N VAL A 101 -3.92 -11.25 17.65
CA VAL A 101 -4.47 -11.82 16.40
C VAL A 101 -4.49 -13.34 16.45
N ALA A 102 -3.43 -13.98 16.95
CA ALA A 102 -3.42 -15.44 17.15
C ALA A 102 -4.50 -15.88 18.16
N ALA A 103 -4.67 -15.15 19.27
CA ALA A 103 -5.66 -15.43 20.29
C ALA A 103 -7.12 -15.26 19.81
N LEU A 104 -7.38 -14.46 18.76
CA LEU A 104 -8.68 -14.40 18.10
C LEU A 104 -9.12 -15.76 17.51
N GLY A 105 -8.18 -16.66 17.20
CA GLY A 105 -8.46 -18.02 16.72
C GLY A 105 -8.51 -19.08 17.83
N SER A 106 -8.43 -18.69 19.11
CA SER A 106 -8.45 -19.65 20.22
C SER A 106 -9.77 -20.42 20.28
N ALA A 107 -9.73 -21.70 20.65
CA ALA A 107 -10.93 -22.49 20.92
C ALA A 107 -11.75 -21.94 22.11
N LYS A 108 -11.12 -21.22 23.04
CA LYS A 108 -11.79 -20.69 24.24
C LYS A 108 -12.41 -19.31 23.97
N PHE A 109 -13.72 -19.20 24.18
CA PHE A 109 -14.47 -17.97 23.96
C PHE A 109 -13.93 -16.77 24.77
N ALA A 110 -13.52 -17.00 26.02
CA ALA A 110 -12.97 -15.96 26.89
C ALA A 110 -11.67 -15.34 26.33
N GLU A 111 -10.79 -16.17 25.77
CA GLU A 111 -9.53 -15.71 25.17
C GLU A 111 -9.79 -14.89 23.89
N ARG A 112 -10.73 -15.34 23.04
CA ARG A 112 -11.14 -14.59 21.85
C ARG A 112 -11.70 -13.20 22.19
N GLN A 113 -12.52 -13.12 23.24
CA GLN A 113 -13.11 -11.86 23.69
C GLN A 113 -12.09 -10.91 24.33
N SER A 114 -11.16 -11.42 25.13
CA SER A 114 -10.07 -10.60 25.69
C SER A 114 -9.23 -9.99 24.57
N ALA A 115 -8.79 -10.82 23.62
CA ALA A 115 -7.97 -10.39 22.51
C ALA A 115 -8.67 -9.33 21.64
N GLN A 116 -9.96 -9.52 21.35
CA GLN A 116 -10.74 -8.52 20.62
C GLN A 116 -10.84 -7.19 21.38
N ARG A 117 -11.05 -7.22 22.69
CA ARG A 117 -11.12 -6.00 23.51
C ARG A 117 -9.78 -5.27 23.54
N GLU A 118 -8.68 -5.99 23.72
CA GLU A 118 -7.33 -5.42 23.74
C GLU A 118 -6.93 -4.81 22.38
N LEU A 119 -7.40 -5.39 21.28
CA LEU A 119 -7.24 -4.80 19.94
C LEU A 119 -8.06 -3.51 19.78
N TYR A 120 -9.26 -3.41 20.38
CA TYR A 120 -10.00 -2.15 20.42
C TYR A 120 -9.31 -1.09 21.29
N GLU A 121 -8.80 -1.49 22.45
CA GLU A 121 -8.09 -0.59 23.39
C GLU A 121 -6.75 -0.09 22.83
N SER A 122 -6.13 -0.85 21.91
CA SER A 122 -4.96 -0.40 21.13
C SER A 122 -5.26 0.79 20.20
N GLY A 123 -6.54 1.11 19.98
CA GLY A 123 -6.99 2.28 19.23
C GLY A 123 -6.58 2.24 17.74
N GLN A 124 -6.55 3.39 17.09
CA GLN A 124 -6.31 3.48 15.63
C GLN A 124 -4.92 2.98 15.19
N GLY A 125 -3.93 2.94 16.08
CA GLY A 125 -2.55 2.55 15.76
C GLY A 125 -2.41 1.09 15.30
N VAL A 126 -3.32 0.20 15.71
CA VAL A 126 -3.32 -1.23 15.33
C VAL A 126 -3.85 -1.48 13.92
N VAL A 127 -4.61 -0.53 13.37
CA VAL A 127 -5.33 -0.70 12.10
C VAL A 127 -4.39 -1.02 10.92
N PRO A 128 -3.27 -0.31 10.70
CA PRO A 128 -2.32 -0.65 9.64
C PRO A 128 -1.78 -2.07 9.75
N TYR A 129 -1.48 -2.52 10.98
CA TYR A 129 -1.01 -3.88 11.23
C TYR A 129 -2.08 -4.91 10.84
N LEU A 130 -3.31 -4.75 11.34
CA LEU A 130 -4.42 -5.65 11.03
C LEU A 130 -4.73 -5.73 9.53
N GLN A 131 -4.63 -4.60 8.82
CA GLN A 131 -4.85 -4.53 7.37
C GLN A 131 -3.68 -5.11 6.55
N SER A 132 -2.48 -5.22 7.14
CA SER A 132 -1.30 -5.81 6.49
C SER A 132 -1.25 -7.35 6.57
N LEU A 133 -2.11 -7.96 7.39
CA LEU A 133 -2.16 -9.42 7.55
C LEU A 133 -2.57 -10.10 6.25
N ASP A 134 -1.91 -11.20 5.90
CA ASP A 134 -2.31 -12.04 4.77
C ASP A 134 -3.64 -12.75 5.08
N PRO A 135 -4.73 -12.43 4.36
CA PRO A 135 -6.05 -13.01 4.61
C PRO A 135 -6.07 -14.54 4.48
N LYS A 136 -5.15 -15.13 3.70
CA LYS A 136 -5.08 -16.58 3.49
C LYS A 136 -4.55 -17.34 4.71
N ARG A 137 -3.90 -16.64 5.63
CA ARG A 137 -3.34 -17.22 6.87
C ARG A 137 -4.28 -17.10 8.05
N LEU A 138 -5.44 -16.47 7.86
CA LEU A 138 -6.46 -16.27 8.88
C LEU A 138 -7.58 -17.28 8.70
N ASP A 139 -8.10 -17.82 9.80
CA ASP A 139 -9.36 -18.55 9.75
C ASP A 139 -10.56 -17.60 9.53
N ALA A 140 -11.72 -18.16 9.19
CA ALA A 140 -12.91 -17.37 8.87
C ALA A 140 -13.41 -16.52 10.06
N GLU A 141 -13.24 -17.00 11.30
CA GLU A 141 -13.64 -16.26 12.51
C GLU A 141 -12.68 -15.11 12.79
N GLN A 142 -11.37 -15.35 12.70
CA GLN A 142 -10.33 -14.34 12.80
C GLN A 142 -10.54 -13.23 11.76
N ALA A 143 -10.74 -13.61 10.49
CA ALA A 143 -10.97 -12.66 9.41
C ALA A 143 -12.21 -11.79 9.63
N ALA A 144 -13.31 -12.40 10.11
CA ALA A 144 -14.54 -11.66 10.42
C ALA A 144 -14.36 -10.67 11.58
N ARG A 145 -13.68 -11.08 12.66
CA ARG A 145 -13.42 -10.22 13.83
C ARG A 145 -12.48 -9.08 13.48
N ILE A 146 -11.38 -9.38 12.76
CA ILE A 146 -10.43 -8.36 12.30
C ILE A 146 -11.15 -7.32 11.43
N ARG A 147 -12.01 -7.74 10.51
CA ARG A 147 -12.80 -6.83 9.68
C ARG A 147 -13.68 -5.90 10.52
N SER A 148 -14.38 -6.45 11.52
CA SER A 148 -15.23 -5.68 12.45
C SER A 148 -14.43 -4.67 13.28
N ILE A 149 -13.25 -5.05 13.78
CA ILE A 149 -12.34 -4.15 14.51
C ILE A 149 -11.87 -3.01 13.60
N VAL A 150 -11.40 -3.36 12.40
CA VAL A 150 -10.95 -2.38 11.40
C VAL A 150 -12.08 -1.43 11.06
N GLU A 151 -13.28 -1.91 10.72
CA GLU A 151 -14.44 -1.08 10.39
C GLU A 151 -14.79 -0.11 11.53
N SER A 152 -14.90 -0.60 12.77
CA SER A 152 -15.27 0.23 13.91
C SER A 152 -14.22 1.29 14.26
N LEU A 153 -12.92 1.00 14.10
CA LEU A 153 -11.84 1.96 14.35
C LEU A 153 -11.68 2.99 13.21
N SER A 154 -12.49 2.90 12.16
CA SER A 154 -12.28 3.59 10.88
C SER A 154 -13.34 4.63 10.49
N VAL A 155 -14.36 4.87 11.31
CA VAL A 155 -15.56 5.66 10.93
C VAL A 155 -15.39 7.19 11.04
N ASN A 156 -14.30 7.74 11.57
CA ASN A 156 -14.10 9.20 11.64
C ASN A 156 -13.38 9.75 10.38
N TYR A 157 -14.00 10.74 9.71
CA TYR A 157 -13.79 11.05 8.28
C TYR A 157 -12.66 12.07 7.98
N GLU A 158 -12.16 12.83 8.96
CA GLU A 158 -10.93 13.64 8.82
C GLU A 158 -9.67 12.74 8.78
N ASP A 159 -9.78 11.50 9.25
CA ASP A 159 -8.70 10.51 9.34
C ASP A 159 -8.39 9.81 8.00
N ARG A 160 -9.01 10.15 6.85
CA ARG A 160 -8.80 9.36 5.61
C ARG A 160 -7.37 9.43 5.08
N VAL A 161 -6.76 10.63 5.06
CA VAL A 161 -5.38 10.80 4.58
C VAL A 161 -4.40 10.18 5.55
N ASP A 162 -4.50 10.51 6.83
CA ASP A 162 -3.63 9.98 7.88
C ASP A 162 -3.75 8.46 8.00
N ARG A 163 -4.96 7.89 7.87
CA ARG A 163 -5.18 6.44 7.88
C ARG A 163 -4.62 5.76 6.64
N VAL A 164 -4.84 6.32 5.45
CA VAL A 164 -4.26 5.75 4.22
C VAL A 164 -2.74 5.83 4.28
N ALA A 165 -2.18 6.95 4.75
CA ALA A 165 -0.75 7.07 4.99
C ALA A 165 -0.25 6.04 6.02
N ALA A 166 -0.92 5.90 7.17
CA ALA A 166 -0.57 4.91 8.18
C ALA A 166 -0.63 3.48 7.64
N TRP A 167 -1.65 3.15 6.84
CA TRP A 167 -1.79 1.86 6.17
C TRP A 167 -0.63 1.60 5.19
N LEU A 168 -0.31 2.58 4.35
CA LEU A 168 0.77 2.50 3.36
C LEU A 168 2.16 2.55 4.00
N ALA A 169 2.29 3.04 5.23
CA ALA A 169 3.59 3.13 5.93
C ALA A 169 4.22 1.76 6.20
N GLY A 170 3.43 0.68 6.21
CA GLY A 170 3.90 -0.69 6.31
C GLY A 170 4.18 -1.38 4.97
N ASP A 171 3.94 -0.71 3.83
CA ASP A 171 4.05 -1.32 2.50
C ASP A 171 5.43 -1.02 1.86
N GLU A 172 6.26 -2.06 1.76
CA GLU A 172 7.60 -1.98 1.16
C GLU A 172 7.58 -1.42 -0.27
N ARG A 173 6.54 -1.73 -1.06
CA ARG A 173 6.45 -1.29 -2.45
C ARG A 173 6.17 0.20 -2.57
N VAL A 174 5.46 0.76 -1.59
CA VAL A 174 5.24 2.20 -1.49
C VAL A 174 6.57 2.91 -1.24
N TRP A 175 7.34 2.47 -0.25
CA TRP A 175 8.63 3.08 0.05
C TRP A 175 9.65 2.89 -1.07
N LEU A 176 9.65 1.73 -1.73
CA LEU A 176 10.46 1.49 -2.92
C LEU A 176 10.13 2.46 -4.06
N ALA A 177 8.84 2.76 -4.28
CA ALA A 177 8.43 3.74 -5.28
C ALA A 177 8.86 5.17 -4.92
N LEU A 178 8.92 5.51 -3.64
CA LEU A 178 9.35 6.83 -3.18
C LEU A 178 10.86 7.08 -3.33
N LEU A 179 11.67 6.02 -3.57
CA LEU A 179 13.10 6.18 -3.89
C LEU A 179 13.35 6.87 -5.22
N ASP A 180 12.37 6.87 -6.13
CA ASP A 180 12.48 7.48 -7.46
C ASP A 180 12.03 8.95 -7.50
N ARG A 181 11.69 9.54 -6.34
CA ARG A 181 11.25 10.95 -6.27
C ARG A 181 12.42 11.92 -6.48
N ASP A 182 12.15 13.08 -7.06
CA ASP A 182 13.17 14.11 -7.35
C ASP A 182 13.81 14.73 -6.10
N GLU A 183 13.06 14.81 -5.01
CA GLU A 183 13.53 15.38 -3.76
C GLU A 183 14.42 14.42 -2.97
N ALA A 184 15.71 14.77 -2.81
CA ALA A 184 16.67 13.96 -2.06
C ALA A 184 16.23 13.69 -0.61
N ALA A 185 15.55 14.64 0.03
CA ALA A 185 15.02 14.46 1.38
C ALA A 185 13.96 13.35 1.45
N ARG A 186 13.05 13.25 0.47
CA ARG A 186 12.06 12.16 0.40
C ARG A 186 12.74 10.82 0.18
N ARG A 187 13.73 10.77 -0.72
CA ARG A 187 14.51 9.56 -1.01
C ARG A 187 15.21 9.00 0.24
N ARG A 188 15.85 9.86 1.04
CA ARG A 188 16.48 9.46 2.31
C ARG A 188 15.50 8.81 3.27
N ILE A 189 14.36 9.45 3.50
CA ILE A 189 13.31 8.94 4.42
C ILE A 189 12.74 7.62 3.93
N ALA A 190 12.51 7.52 2.62
CA ALA A 190 12.05 6.29 2.00
C ALA A 190 13.08 5.16 2.14
N ALA A 191 14.37 5.45 1.98
CA ALA A 191 15.44 4.48 2.16
C ALA A 191 15.56 3.99 3.59
N GLU A 192 15.49 4.90 4.57
CA GLU A 192 15.48 4.57 6.00
C GLU A 192 14.30 3.67 6.36
N GLN A 193 13.09 4.07 5.96
CA GLN A 193 11.87 3.33 6.31
C GLN A 193 11.80 1.98 5.60
N LEU A 194 12.19 1.90 4.32
CA LEU A 194 12.31 0.63 3.62
C LEU A 194 13.35 -0.28 4.29
N GLY A 195 14.47 0.28 4.75
CA GLY A 195 15.45 -0.46 5.52
C GLY A 195 14.88 -1.04 6.83
N ARG A 196 14.12 -0.24 7.59
CA ARG A 196 13.43 -0.73 8.80
C ARG A 196 12.48 -1.88 8.49
N LEU A 197 11.68 -1.77 7.43
CA LEU A 197 10.73 -2.83 7.03
C LEU A 197 11.46 -4.12 6.62
N LEU A 198 12.62 -4.00 5.96
CA LEU A 198 13.43 -5.14 5.54
C LEU A 198 14.41 -5.66 6.61
N GLY A 199 14.37 -5.07 7.81
CA GLY A 199 15.21 -5.48 8.95
C GLY A 199 16.70 -5.12 8.81
N GLY A 200 17.06 -4.12 8.01
CA GLY A 200 18.45 -3.70 7.84
C GLY A 200 18.65 -2.56 6.85
N THR A 201 19.87 -2.06 6.72
CA THR A 201 20.17 -1.00 5.73
C THR A 201 20.03 -1.52 4.30
N ILE A 202 19.58 -0.65 3.39
CA ILE A 202 19.52 -0.95 1.95
C ILE A 202 20.71 -0.34 1.22
N ASP A 203 21.16 -1.00 0.15
CA ASP A 203 22.17 -0.47 -0.78
C ASP A 203 21.52 0.52 -1.74
N PHE A 204 21.31 1.75 -1.27
CA PHE A 204 20.71 2.84 -2.03
C PHE A 204 21.39 4.18 -1.69
N ASP A 205 21.83 4.90 -2.71
CA ASP A 205 22.43 6.23 -2.58
C ASP A 205 21.39 7.30 -2.97
N PRO A 206 20.83 8.04 -2.00
CA PRO A 206 19.82 9.06 -2.27
C PRO A 206 20.38 10.27 -3.00
N ASP A 207 21.70 10.49 -3.00
CA ASP A 207 22.37 11.62 -3.65
C ASP A 207 23.08 11.22 -4.95
N GLY A 208 23.09 9.92 -5.27
CA GLY A 208 23.61 9.39 -6.52
C GLY A 208 22.88 9.94 -7.75
N THR A 209 23.47 9.79 -8.94
CA THR A 209 22.83 10.22 -10.20
C THR A 209 21.54 9.45 -10.47
N GLU A 210 20.66 9.99 -11.31
CA GLU A 210 19.39 9.30 -11.67
C GLU A 210 19.63 7.88 -12.17
N GLU A 211 20.66 7.70 -13.02
CA GLU A 211 21.01 6.38 -13.56
C GLU A 211 21.48 5.40 -12.46
N ILE A 212 22.31 5.86 -11.52
CA ILE A 212 22.75 5.04 -10.37
C ILE A 212 21.55 4.65 -9.51
N ARG A 213 20.67 5.61 -9.20
CA ARG A 213 19.47 5.37 -8.39
C ARG A 213 18.54 4.38 -9.07
N ARG A 214 18.32 4.51 -10.39
CA ARG A 214 17.49 3.59 -11.18
C ARG A 214 18.05 2.17 -11.12
N GLN A 215 19.36 2.00 -11.28
CA GLN A 215 20.00 0.69 -11.16
C GLN A 215 19.88 0.10 -9.74
N GLN A 216 20.01 0.91 -8.69
CA GLN A 216 19.79 0.47 -7.30
C GLN A 216 18.32 0.06 -7.06
N ILE A 217 17.37 0.85 -7.55
CA ILE A 217 15.94 0.57 -7.44
C ILE A 217 15.59 -0.75 -8.15
N GLU A 218 16.12 -1.00 -9.34
CA GLU A 218 15.88 -2.26 -10.06
C GLU A 218 16.46 -3.48 -9.33
N ARG A 219 17.64 -3.34 -8.71
CA ARG A 219 18.21 -4.38 -7.84
C ARG A 219 17.31 -4.66 -6.63
N LEU A 220 16.78 -3.62 -5.98
CA LEU A 220 15.86 -3.74 -4.85
C LEU A 220 14.52 -4.35 -5.27
N LYS A 221 13.95 -3.95 -6.41
CA LYS A 221 12.74 -4.56 -6.99
C LYS A 221 12.91 -6.05 -7.23
N SER A 222 14.06 -6.45 -7.77
CA SER A 222 14.37 -7.86 -8.04
C SER A 222 14.42 -8.69 -6.75
N ARG A 223 14.88 -8.10 -5.63
CA ARG A 223 14.91 -8.74 -4.31
C ARG A 223 13.52 -8.85 -3.67
N LEU A 224 12.62 -7.90 -3.95
CA LEU A 224 11.27 -7.83 -3.40
C LEU A 224 10.21 -8.50 -4.28
N ALA A 225 10.58 -8.90 -5.50
CA ALA A 225 9.71 -9.71 -6.34
C ALA A 225 9.47 -11.07 -5.65
N PRO A 226 8.22 -11.55 -5.57
CA PRO A 226 7.95 -12.87 -5.01
C PRO A 226 8.72 -13.91 -5.82
N THR A 227 9.53 -14.74 -5.15
CA THR A 227 10.22 -15.88 -5.75
C THR A 227 9.19 -16.71 -6.51
N ARG A 228 9.32 -16.75 -7.82
CA ARG A 228 8.40 -17.43 -8.75
C ARG A 228 8.60 -18.96 -8.72
N ALA A 229 8.73 -19.55 -7.53
CA ALA A 229 9.12 -20.96 -7.35
C ALA A 229 7.97 -21.92 -7.00
N ASP A 230 6.76 -21.47 -6.63
CA ASP A 230 5.64 -22.36 -6.30
C ASP A 230 4.50 -22.34 -7.35
N ALA A 231 4.87 -22.29 -8.63
CA ALA A 231 3.96 -22.61 -9.73
C ALA A 231 4.41 -23.90 -10.41
N GLN A 232 4.41 -25.01 -9.66
CA GLN A 232 4.34 -26.34 -10.24
C GLN A 232 2.89 -26.58 -10.71
N PRO A 233 2.64 -26.84 -12.00
CA PRO A 233 1.34 -27.29 -12.44
C PRO A 233 1.15 -28.74 -11.99
N HIS A 234 0.39 -28.95 -10.92
CA HIS A 234 -0.28 -30.23 -10.73
C HIS A 234 -1.49 -30.28 -11.67
N ARG A 235 -1.26 -30.83 -12.87
CA ARG A 235 -1.99 -31.95 -13.49
C ARG A 235 -1.73 -31.99 -14.99
#